data_AF-B8M9F9-F1
#
_entry.id   AF-B8M9F9-F1
#
_cell.length_a   1.000
_cell.length_b   1.000
_cell.length_c   1.000
_cell.angle_alpha   90.00
_cell.angle_beta   90.00
_cell.angle_gamma   90.00
#
_symmetry.space_group_name_H-M   'P 1'
#
loop_
_entity.id
_entity.type
_entity.pdbx_description
1 polymer ?
#
loop_
_entity_poly.entity_id
_entity_poly.type
_entity_poly.pdbx_seq_one_letter_code
_entity_poly.pdbx_strand_id
1 'polypeptide(L)'
;MATVGFLDAILTVLEKGILIQFGRKFTNVIEDSPTDGVEFGFADGSTESASILVGADGIHSTVREYLYPDLQTIFLGMAGITAAVSRAQLKLPEDYHIPVTIMSPQGAFVIAPQQADGSEVLIGKQQRVSAGKPGWDREFVADKQGAVEFLQTGNAHFPEFVRNAVSQIDPVKVNKWPFFVVPKLDKWASETRRVLIVGDAAHAIPPSAGQGINQAFEDVYVLALLLSKADKIENFQDALSF
;
A
#
# COMPACT_ATOMS: atom_id res chain seq x y z
N MET A 1 9.89 -1.65 -8.22
CA MET A 1 11.32 -1.36 -8.00
C MET A 1 11.54 -0.03 -7.27
N ALA A 2 10.76 1.04 -7.51
CA ALA A 2 10.83 2.29 -6.73
C ALA A 2 10.57 2.13 -5.20
N THR A 3 9.59 1.30 -4.82
CA THR A 3 9.30 1.02 -3.40
C THR A 3 10.44 0.31 -2.68
N VAL A 4 11.22 -0.53 -3.38
CA VAL A 4 12.33 -1.29 -2.78
C VAL A 4 13.45 -0.34 -2.37
N GLY A 5 13.88 0.55 -3.28
CA GLY A 5 14.94 1.53 -2.95
C GLY A 5 14.53 2.50 -1.83
N PHE A 6 13.25 2.87 -1.74
CA PHE A 6 12.73 3.69 -0.64
C PHE A 6 12.75 2.95 0.70
N LEU A 7 12.30 1.70 0.74
CA LEU A 7 12.31 0.87 1.94
C LEU A 7 13.74 0.57 2.40
N ASP A 8 14.65 0.27 1.49
CA ASP A 8 16.07 0.03 1.80
C ASP A 8 16.72 1.28 2.43
N ALA A 9 16.39 2.47 1.91
CA ALA A 9 16.86 3.73 2.48
C ALA A 9 16.32 3.95 3.91
N ILE A 10 15.04 3.65 4.15
CA ILE A 10 14.46 3.70 5.50
C ILE A 10 15.15 2.70 6.42
N LEU A 11 15.27 1.44 6.02
CA LEU A 11 15.90 0.39 6.83
C LEU A 11 17.34 0.76 7.23
N THR A 12 18.11 1.31 6.29
CA THR A 12 19.48 1.79 6.55
C THR A 12 19.53 2.86 7.66
N VAL A 13 18.48 3.67 7.80
CA VAL A 13 18.36 4.66 8.88
C VAL A 13 17.91 4.00 10.18
N LEU A 14 16.91 3.11 10.13
CA LEU A 14 16.30 2.49 11.32
C LEU A 14 17.24 1.51 12.03
N GLU A 15 18.13 0.82 11.29
CA GLU A 15 19.14 -0.08 11.86
C GLU A 15 20.09 0.62 12.87
N LYS A 16 20.10 1.97 12.89
CA LYS A 16 20.89 2.79 13.82
C LYS A 16 20.15 3.10 15.13
N GLY A 17 19.64 2.07 15.81
CA GLY A 17 19.11 2.20 17.17
C GLY A 17 17.70 1.67 17.40
N ILE A 18 17.07 1.07 16.40
CA ILE A 18 15.78 0.39 16.53
C ILE A 18 16.01 -1.12 16.35
N LEU A 19 15.48 -1.93 17.28
CA LEU A 19 15.50 -3.38 17.15
C LEU A 19 14.54 -3.80 16.05
N ILE A 20 15.07 -4.43 15.00
CA ILE A 20 14.28 -4.97 13.89
C ILE A 20 14.40 -6.50 13.91
N GLN A 21 13.25 -7.18 13.95
CA GLN A 21 13.19 -8.65 13.95
C GLN A 21 12.40 -9.13 12.73
N PHE A 22 13.12 -9.56 11.70
CA PHE A 22 12.52 -10.17 10.51
C PHE A 22 12.13 -11.63 10.74
N GLY A 23 11.28 -12.18 9.86
CA GLY A 23 10.85 -13.58 9.93
C GLY A 23 9.86 -13.88 11.07
N ARG A 24 9.37 -12.84 11.75
CA ARG A 24 8.45 -12.93 12.89
C ARG A 24 7.06 -12.52 12.43
N LYS A 25 6.16 -13.49 12.35
CA LYS A 25 4.78 -13.27 11.89
C LYS A 25 3.85 -13.14 13.10
N PHE A 26 3.36 -11.92 13.35
CA PHE A 26 2.31 -11.65 14.32
C PHE A 26 1.05 -12.46 13.98
N THR A 27 0.34 -12.98 15.00
CA THR A 27 -0.89 -13.75 14.81
C THR A 27 -2.10 -13.16 15.50
N ASN A 28 -1.96 -12.66 16.72
CA ASN A 28 -3.09 -12.17 17.50
C ASN A 28 -2.63 -11.36 18.73
N VAL A 29 -3.51 -10.49 19.18
CA VAL A 29 -3.48 -9.96 20.56
C VAL A 29 -4.01 -11.05 21.49
N ILE A 30 -3.29 -11.34 22.57
CA ILE A 30 -3.66 -12.32 23.61
C ILE A 30 -4.35 -11.61 24.76
N GLU A 31 -3.75 -10.51 25.24
CA GLU A 31 -4.27 -9.68 26.30
C GLU A 31 -4.05 -8.21 25.97
N ASP A 32 -5.05 -7.37 26.28
CA ASP A 32 -4.97 -5.92 26.18
C ASP A 32 -5.41 -5.33 27.54
N SER A 33 -4.43 -5.06 28.41
CA SER A 33 -4.64 -4.63 29.79
C SER A 33 -4.40 -3.12 29.95
N PRO A 34 -5.34 -2.37 30.56
CA PRO A 34 -5.13 -0.95 30.87
C PRO A 34 -3.89 -0.69 31.74
N THR A 35 -3.48 -1.64 32.57
CA THR A 35 -2.37 -1.52 33.52
C THR A 35 -1.09 -2.19 33.04
N ASP A 36 -1.20 -3.37 32.44
CA ASP A 36 -0.08 -4.29 32.24
C ASP A 36 0.49 -4.26 30.82
N GLY A 37 -0.18 -3.55 29.89
CA GLY A 37 0.27 -3.46 28.50
C GLY A 37 -0.53 -4.39 27.58
N VAL A 38 0.13 -4.83 26.52
CA VAL A 38 -0.42 -5.74 25.50
C VAL A 38 0.46 -6.97 25.44
N GLU A 39 -0.13 -8.17 25.54
CA GLU A 39 0.51 -9.43 25.20
C GLU A 39 0.05 -9.90 23.82
N PHE A 40 0.96 -10.40 22.99
CA PHE A 40 0.64 -10.85 21.64
C PHE A 40 1.45 -12.09 21.23
N GLY A 41 0.89 -12.84 20.28
CA GLY A 41 1.42 -14.09 19.79
C GLY A 41 2.07 -14.00 18.42
N PHE A 42 2.96 -14.96 18.16
CA PHE A 42 3.60 -15.18 16.86
C PHE A 42 3.31 -16.58 16.31
N ALA A 43 3.50 -16.73 15.00
CA ALA A 43 3.23 -17.99 14.29
C ALA A 43 4.14 -19.16 14.69
N ASP A 44 5.27 -18.90 15.34
CA ASP A 44 6.16 -19.93 15.91
C ASP A 44 5.71 -20.41 17.30
N GLY A 45 4.61 -19.86 17.83
CA GLY A 45 4.07 -20.16 19.15
C GLY A 45 4.68 -19.34 20.29
N SER A 46 5.66 -18.47 20.01
CA SER A 46 6.20 -17.54 21.00
C SER A 46 5.24 -16.39 21.29
N THR A 47 5.39 -15.78 22.47
CA THR A 47 4.64 -14.58 22.88
C THR A 47 5.58 -13.48 23.33
N GLU A 48 5.13 -12.23 23.23
CA GLU A 48 5.82 -11.06 23.76
C GLU A 48 4.83 -10.04 24.33
N SER A 49 5.37 -9.08 25.08
CA SER A 49 4.58 -8.00 25.68
C SER A 49 5.20 -6.63 25.42
N ALA A 50 4.35 -5.61 25.27
CA ALA A 50 4.75 -4.22 25.10
C ALA A 50 3.76 -3.27 25.79
N SER A 51 4.20 -2.05 26.11
CA SER A 51 3.28 -1.04 26.66
C SER A 51 2.23 -0.57 25.65
N ILE A 52 2.60 -0.53 24.37
CA ILE A 52 1.75 -0.16 23.23
C ILE A 52 2.14 -1.07 22.04
N LEU A 53 1.13 -1.56 21.33
CA LEU A 53 1.24 -2.27 20.06
C LEU A 53 0.69 -1.38 18.93
N VAL A 54 1.48 -1.17 17.87
CA VAL A 54 1.06 -0.39 16.69
C VAL A 54 1.01 -1.29 15.45
N GLY A 55 -0.19 -1.48 14.92
CA GLY A 55 -0.45 -2.18 13.67
C GLY A 55 -0.19 -1.28 12.46
N ALA A 56 0.95 -1.49 11.80
CA ALA A 56 1.29 -0.92 10.50
C ALA A 56 1.36 -2.02 9.42
N ASP A 57 0.50 -3.03 9.55
CA ASP A 57 0.50 -4.32 8.82
C ASP A 57 -0.39 -4.31 7.56
N GLY A 58 -0.73 -3.11 7.08
CA GLY A 58 -1.31 -2.89 5.75
C GLY A 58 -2.79 -3.24 5.62
N ILE A 59 -3.28 -3.28 4.37
CA ILE A 59 -4.70 -3.44 4.08
C ILE A 59 -5.29 -4.77 4.59
N HIS A 60 -4.48 -5.80 4.82
CA HIS A 60 -4.91 -7.10 5.39
C HIS A 60 -4.56 -7.23 6.88
N SER A 61 -4.59 -6.11 7.60
CA SER A 61 -4.15 -6.00 8.99
C SER A 61 -4.85 -6.97 9.94
N THR A 62 -4.05 -7.83 10.58
CA THR A 62 -4.47 -8.71 11.67
C THR A 62 -4.69 -7.90 12.96
N VAL A 63 -3.97 -6.79 13.14
CA VAL A 63 -4.21 -5.88 14.27
C VAL A 63 -5.56 -5.16 14.14
N ARG A 64 -5.96 -4.77 12.92
CA ARG A 64 -7.29 -4.21 12.68
C ARG A 64 -8.37 -5.26 12.93
N GLU A 65 -8.16 -6.52 12.57
CA GLU A 65 -9.11 -7.61 12.88
C GLU A 65 -9.36 -7.74 14.38
N TYR A 66 -8.37 -7.46 15.24
CA TYR A 66 -8.59 -7.39 16.69
C TYR A 66 -9.53 -6.25 17.09
N LEU A 67 -9.38 -5.06 16.50
CA LEU A 67 -10.24 -3.90 16.79
C LEU A 67 -11.64 -4.00 16.16
N TYR A 68 -11.72 -4.61 14.99
CA TYR A 68 -12.93 -4.74 14.18
C TYR A 68 -13.03 -6.14 13.55
N PRO A 69 -13.41 -7.18 14.32
CA PRO A 69 -13.43 -8.58 13.87
C PRO A 69 -14.29 -8.87 12.64
N ASP A 70 -15.39 -8.13 12.48
CA ASP A 70 -16.36 -8.36 11.40
C ASP A 70 -16.10 -7.46 10.17
N LEU A 71 -15.09 -6.58 10.23
CA LEU A 71 -14.87 -5.59 9.19
C LEU A 71 -14.20 -6.21 7.96
N GLN A 72 -14.79 -5.94 6.81
CA GLN A 72 -14.30 -6.39 5.51
C GLN A 72 -13.88 -5.20 4.66
N THR A 73 -12.79 -5.34 3.93
CA THR A 73 -12.36 -4.35 2.94
C THR A 73 -13.34 -4.30 1.77
N ILE A 74 -13.53 -3.12 1.18
CA ILE A 74 -14.47 -2.91 0.09
C ILE A 74 -13.73 -2.91 -1.24
N PHE A 75 -14.09 -3.82 -2.13
CA PHE A 75 -13.63 -3.80 -3.51
C PHE A 75 -14.36 -2.72 -4.31
N LEU A 76 -13.63 -1.85 -5.01
CA LEU A 76 -14.21 -0.71 -5.74
C LEU A 76 -14.65 -1.02 -7.18
N GLY A 77 -14.61 -2.29 -7.61
CA GLY A 77 -15.04 -2.67 -8.96
C GLY A 77 -14.04 -2.26 -10.05
N MET A 78 -12.77 -2.05 -9.70
CA MET A 78 -11.74 -1.64 -10.63
C MET A 78 -10.34 -2.08 -10.19
N ALA A 79 -9.42 -2.10 -11.15
CA ALA A 79 -8.03 -2.44 -10.93
C ALA A 79 -7.09 -1.52 -11.72
N GLY A 80 -5.88 -1.31 -11.19
CA GLY A 80 -4.77 -0.76 -11.95
C GLY A 80 -4.02 -1.89 -12.64
N ILE A 81 -3.79 -1.77 -13.95
CA ILE A 81 -2.96 -2.68 -14.72
C ILE A 81 -1.72 -1.90 -15.11
N THR A 82 -0.55 -2.36 -14.68
CA THR A 82 0.71 -1.65 -14.84
C THR A 82 1.80 -2.55 -15.38
N ALA A 83 2.75 -1.99 -16.11
CA ALA A 83 3.94 -2.68 -16.55
C ALA A 83 5.16 -1.78 -16.40
N ALA A 84 6.32 -2.39 -16.21
CA ALA A 84 7.60 -1.71 -16.31
C ALA A 84 8.22 -1.97 -17.68
N VAL A 85 8.53 -0.91 -18.43
CA VAL A 85 9.06 -0.99 -19.80
C VAL A 85 10.25 -0.05 -19.99
N SER A 86 11.11 -0.35 -20.96
CA SER A 86 12.27 0.50 -21.28
C SER A 86 11.81 1.89 -21.74
N ARG A 87 12.39 2.95 -21.18
CA ARG A 87 12.10 4.33 -21.61
C ARG A 87 12.43 4.53 -23.09
N ALA A 88 13.50 3.92 -23.58
CA ALA A 88 13.93 4.03 -24.98
C ALA A 88 12.88 3.46 -25.95
N GLN A 89 12.09 2.47 -25.51
CA GLN A 89 11.03 1.88 -26.32
C GLN A 89 9.94 2.89 -26.67
N LEU A 90 9.62 3.84 -25.78
CA LEU A 90 8.53 4.81 -26.00
C LEU A 90 8.79 5.72 -27.20
N LYS A 91 10.07 6.02 -27.50
CA LYS A 91 10.45 7.05 -28.49
C LYS A 91 9.70 8.35 -28.22
N LEU A 92 9.82 8.84 -26.98
CA LEU A 92 9.19 10.10 -26.59
C LEU A 92 9.65 11.24 -27.52
N PRO A 93 8.75 12.16 -27.91
CA PRO A 93 9.15 13.36 -28.63
C PRO A 93 10.23 14.14 -27.87
N GLU A 94 11.02 14.91 -28.61
CA GLU A 94 11.93 15.88 -28.00
C GLU A 94 11.15 16.82 -27.06
N ASP A 95 11.74 17.14 -25.91
CA ASP A 95 11.14 17.95 -24.84
C ASP A 95 9.83 17.42 -24.21
N TYR A 96 9.47 16.15 -24.45
CA TYR A 96 8.32 15.56 -23.79
C TYR A 96 8.64 15.17 -22.34
N HIS A 97 7.96 15.81 -21.38
CA HIS A 97 8.17 15.58 -19.96
C HIS A 97 7.26 14.47 -19.39
N ILE A 98 7.84 13.66 -18.50
CA ILE A 98 7.14 12.65 -17.68
C ILE A 98 7.50 12.91 -16.20
N PRO A 99 6.63 12.58 -15.22
CA PRO A 99 5.41 11.78 -15.34
C PRO A 99 4.27 12.49 -16.07
N VAL A 100 3.40 11.72 -16.71
CA VAL A 100 2.22 12.23 -17.41
C VAL A 100 1.04 11.28 -17.28
N THR A 101 -0.16 11.85 -17.27
CA THR A 101 -1.42 11.11 -17.39
C THR A 101 -2.13 11.60 -18.65
N ILE A 102 -2.36 10.70 -19.60
CA ILE A 102 -2.93 10.99 -20.92
C ILE A 102 -4.39 10.54 -20.89
N MET A 103 -5.31 11.48 -21.10
CA MET A 103 -6.75 11.21 -21.18
C MET A 103 -7.15 10.87 -22.61
N SER A 104 -7.98 9.84 -22.76
CA SER A 104 -8.64 9.49 -24.03
C SER A 104 -10.08 9.02 -23.77
N PRO A 105 -10.92 8.89 -24.82
CA PRO A 105 -12.23 8.25 -24.68
C PRO A 105 -12.18 6.80 -24.16
N GLN A 106 -11.04 6.12 -24.29
CA GLN A 106 -10.80 4.74 -23.80
C GLN A 106 -10.23 4.71 -22.38
N GLY A 107 -10.14 5.88 -21.72
CA GLY A 107 -9.67 6.03 -20.35
C GLY A 107 -8.30 6.69 -20.26
N ALA A 108 -7.73 6.60 -19.06
CA ALA A 108 -6.45 7.19 -18.71
C ALA A 108 -5.28 6.24 -18.96
N PHE A 109 -4.17 6.78 -19.47
CA PHE A 109 -2.88 6.09 -19.55
C PHE A 109 -1.83 6.88 -18.78
N VAL A 110 -1.16 6.24 -17.83
CA VAL A 110 -0.11 6.85 -16.99
C VAL A 110 1.25 6.41 -17.48
N ILE A 111 2.21 7.34 -17.50
CA ILE A 111 3.63 7.06 -17.71
C ILE A 111 4.40 7.78 -16.61
N ALA A 112 5.24 7.08 -15.86
CA ALA A 112 6.08 7.66 -14.83
C ALA A 112 7.46 7.00 -14.79
N PRO A 113 8.56 7.73 -14.51
CA PRO A 113 9.85 7.12 -14.23
C PRO A 113 9.75 6.09 -13.10
N GLN A 114 10.37 4.92 -13.29
CA GLN A 114 10.38 3.85 -12.29
C GLN A 114 11.75 3.66 -11.63
N GLN A 115 12.83 3.87 -12.39
CA GLN A 115 14.21 3.83 -11.90
C GLN A 115 14.76 5.24 -11.70
N ALA A 116 15.73 5.38 -10.79
CA ALA A 116 16.38 6.66 -10.50
C ALA A 116 17.09 7.27 -11.72
N ASP A 117 17.64 6.43 -12.59
CA ASP A 117 18.26 6.85 -13.86
C ASP A 117 17.24 7.10 -14.99
N GLY A 118 15.95 6.82 -14.74
CA GLY A 118 14.88 6.93 -15.71
C GLY A 118 14.97 5.96 -16.89
N SER A 119 15.80 4.92 -16.82
CA SER A 119 15.97 3.92 -17.89
C SER A 119 14.71 3.07 -18.12
N GLU A 120 13.91 2.88 -17.07
CA GLU A 120 12.65 2.16 -17.07
C GLU A 120 11.52 3.09 -16.60
N VAL A 121 10.35 2.95 -17.22
CA VAL A 121 9.14 3.67 -16.87
C VAL A 121 8.04 2.69 -16.47
N LEU A 122 7.24 3.09 -15.49
CA LEU A 122 5.95 2.49 -15.23
C LEU A 122 4.96 3.04 -16.26
N ILE A 123 4.24 2.14 -16.90
CA ILE A 123 3.05 2.43 -17.70
C ILE A 123 1.82 1.83 -17.04
N GLY A 124 0.66 2.44 -17.19
CA GLY A 124 -0.56 1.85 -16.62
C GLY A 124 -1.88 2.38 -17.16
N LYS A 125 -2.88 1.52 -17.08
CA LYS A 125 -4.30 1.82 -17.36
C LYS A 125 -5.17 1.32 -16.22
N GLN A 126 -6.37 1.90 -16.10
CA GLN A 126 -7.40 1.39 -15.20
C GLN A 126 -8.35 0.47 -15.94
N GLN A 127 -8.71 -0.64 -15.30
CA GLN A 127 -9.66 -1.62 -15.81
C GLN A 127 -10.86 -1.69 -14.86
N ARG A 128 -12.09 -1.69 -15.41
CA ARG A 128 -13.29 -2.06 -14.65
C ARG A 128 -13.31 -3.59 -14.50
N VAL A 129 -13.53 -4.06 -13.28
CA VAL A 129 -13.45 -5.47 -12.93
C VAL A 129 -14.62 -5.80 -12.01
N SER A 130 -15.34 -6.88 -12.31
CA SER A 130 -16.39 -7.40 -11.44
C SER A 130 -15.78 -8.39 -10.44
N ALA A 131 -16.23 -8.32 -9.18
CA ALA A 131 -15.88 -9.35 -8.21
C ALA A 131 -16.41 -10.71 -8.68
N GLY A 132 -15.58 -11.74 -8.56
CA GLY A 132 -15.94 -13.12 -8.87
C GLY A 132 -16.21 -13.96 -7.62
N LYS A 133 -16.07 -15.28 -7.77
CA LYS A 133 -16.14 -16.25 -6.66
C LYS A 133 -14.99 -16.01 -5.65
N PRO A 134 -15.05 -16.54 -4.42
CA PRO A 134 -13.93 -16.45 -3.48
C PRO A 134 -12.60 -16.84 -4.14
N GLY A 135 -11.57 -15.99 -4.01
CA GLY A 135 -10.26 -16.17 -4.65
C GLY A 135 -10.12 -15.60 -6.07
N TRP A 136 -11.18 -14.97 -6.62
CA TRP A 136 -11.14 -14.35 -7.96
C TRP A 136 -10.00 -13.34 -8.13
N ASP A 137 -9.65 -12.64 -7.06
CA ASP A 137 -8.61 -11.61 -7.01
C ASP A 137 -7.23 -12.22 -7.20
N ARG A 138 -6.97 -13.37 -6.58
CA ARG A 138 -5.72 -14.13 -6.75
C ARG A 138 -5.58 -14.64 -8.18
N GLU A 139 -6.65 -15.22 -8.74
CA GLU A 139 -6.68 -15.66 -10.13
C GLU A 139 -6.47 -14.49 -11.10
N PHE A 140 -7.15 -13.36 -10.84
CA PHE A 140 -7.01 -12.14 -11.63
C PHE A 140 -5.58 -11.62 -11.62
N VAL A 141 -4.94 -11.53 -10.44
CA VAL A 141 -3.56 -11.05 -10.28
C VAL A 141 -2.53 -11.99 -10.92
N ALA A 142 -2.79 -13.30 -10.90
CA ALA A 142 -1.93 -14.32 -11.48
C ALA A 142 -1.93 -14.29 -13.03
N ASP A 143 -3.02 -13.83 -13.66
CA ASP A 143 -3.12 -13.72 -15.12
C ASP A 143 -2.27 -12.57 -15.68
N LYS A 144 -0.97 -12.83 -15.86
CA LYS A 144 -0.01 -11.88 -16.45
C LYS A 144 -0.23 -11.65 -17.94
N GLN A 145 -0.66 -12.68 -18.67
CA GLN A 145 -0.85 -12.58 -20.11
C GLN A 145 -2.06 -11.70 -20.44
N GLY A 146 -3.20 -11.89 -19.77
CA GLY A 146 -4.36 -11.01 -19.95
C GLY A 146 -4.10 -9.58 -19.49
N ALA A 147 -3.13 -9.36 -18.59
CA ALA A 147 -2.68 -8.02 -18.24
C ALA A 147 -1.95 -7.32 -19.41
N VAL A 148 -1.06 -8.05 -20.10
CA VAL A 148 -0.38 -7.56 -21.31
C VAL A 148 -1.40 -7.25 -22.41
N GLU A 149 -2.31 -8.19 -22.68
CA GLU A 149 -3.35 -8.03 -23.70
C GLU A 149 -4.25 -6.81 -23.41
N PHE A 150 -4.63 -6.61 -22.15
CA PHE A 150 -5.37 -5.44 -21.74
C PHE A 150 -4.57 -4.15 -21.99
N LEU A 151 -3.29 -4.12 -21.62
CA LEU A 151 -2.42 -2.97 -21.87
C LEU A 151 -2.29 -2.68 -23.38
N GLN A 152 -2.29 -3.69 -24.23
CA GLN A 152 -2.18 -3.57 -25.69
C GLN A 152 -3.50 -3.21 -26.40
N THR A 153 -4.64 -3.39 -25.74
CA THR A 153 -5.97 -3.14 -26.33
C THR A 153 -6.38 -1.66 -26.31
N GLY A 154 -7.06 -1.20 -27.36
CA GLY A 154 -7.72 0.11 -27.39
C GLY A 154 -6.79 1.32 -27.57
N ASN A 155 -5.53 1.09 -27.98
CA ASN A 155 -4.50 2.14 -27.98
C ASN A 155 -4.49 3.05 -29.22
N ALA A 156 -5.42 2.85 -30.17
CA ALA A 156 -5.47 3.64 -31.41
C ALA A 156 -5.69 5.14 -31.18
N HIS A 157 -6.35 5.50 -30.07
CA HIS A 157 -6.69 6.89 -29.71
C HIS A 157 -5.63 7.57 -28.83
N PHE A 158 -4.58 6.85 -28.45
CA PHE A 158 -3.45 7.43 -27.73
C PHE A 158 -2.33 7.84 -28.70
N PRO A 159 -1.41 8.74 -28.29
CA PRO A 159 -0.23 9.07 -29.07
C PRO A 159 0.64 7.87 -29.44
N GLU A 160 1.48 8.01 -30.47
CA GLU A 160 2.35 6.93 -30.94
C GLU A 160 3.26 6.37 -29.84
N PHE A 161 3.82 7.23 -29.00
CA PHE A 161 4.70 6.79 -27.93
C PHE A 161 4.00 5.89 -26.89
N VAL A 162 2.67 5.97 -26.74
CA VAL A 162 1.89 5.03 -25.91
C VAL A 162 1.79 3.68 -26.59
N ARG A 163 1.53 3.65 -27.89
CA ARG A 163 1.52 2.40 -28.68
C ARG A 163 2.89 1.73 -28.67
N ASN A 164 3.96 2.52 -28.76
CA ASN A 164 5.33 2.04 -28.61
C ASN A 164 5.55 1.49 -27.19
N ALA A 165 5.08 2.19 -26.15
CA ALA A 165 5.25 1.74 -24.75
C ALA A 165 4.70 0.34 -24.50
N VAL A 166 3.61 -0.04 -25.17
CA VAL A 166 2.96 -1.34 -24.99
C VAL A 166 3.34 -2.39 -26.05
N SER A 167 4.17 -2.03 -27.04
CA SER A 167 4.48 -2.92 -28.17
C SER A 167 5.24 -4.17 -27.76
N GLN A 168 6.10 -4.05 -26.74
CA GLN A 168 6.82 -5.15 -26.12
C GLN A 168 6.70 -4.99 -24.62
N ILE A 169 6.05 -5.96 -23.97
CA ILE A 169 5.90 -6.01 -22.52
C ILE A 169 6.33 -7.39 -22.08
N ASP A 170 7.26 -7.44 -21.15
CA ASP A 170 7.64 -8.68 -20.49
C ASP A 170 6.55 -9.06 -19.46
N PRO A 171 5.86 -10.21 -19.59
CA PRO A 171 4.81 -10.60 -18.66
C PRO A 171 5.26 -10.68 -17.19
N VAL A 172 6.54 -10.93 -16.90
CA VAL A 172 7.02 -10.92 -15.50
C VAL A 172 7.12 -9.52 -14.90
N LYS A 173 7.12 -8.47 -15.73
CA LYS A 173 7.14 -7.06 -15.29
C LYS A 173 5.75 -6.43 -15.20
N VAL A 174 4.69 -7.24 -15.29
CA VAL A 174 3.31 -6.76 -15.25
C VAL A 174 2.66 -7.02 -13.90
N ASN A 175 1.89 -6.04 -13.43
CA ASN A 175 1.11 -6.12 -12.21
C ASN A 175 -0.35 -5.73 -12.48
N LYS A 176 -1.25 -6.54 -11.92
CA LYS A 176 -2.66 -6.21 -11.78
C LYS A 176 -2.91 -5.93 -10.31
N TRP A 177 -3.58 -4.84 -10.01
CA TRP A 177 -3.87 -4.41 -8.64
C TRP A 177 -5.35 -4.09 -8.49
N PRO A 178 -6.19 -5.02 -8.02
CA PRO A 178 -7.58 -4.71 -7.68
C PRO A 178 -7.62 -3.70 -6.53
N PHE A 179 -8.44 -2.65 -6.66
CA PHE A 179 -8.52 -1.60 -5.65
C PHE A 179 -9.50 -1.99 -4.55
N PHE A 180 -8.94 -2.23 -3.38
CA PHE A 180 -9.67 -2.38 -2.13
C PHE A 180 -9.44 -1.16 -1.24
N VAL A 181 -10.42 -0.86 -0.40
CA VAL A 181 -10.31 0.18 0.62
C VAL A 181 -10.71 -0.35 1.98
N VAL A 182 -10.18 0.27 3.02
CA VAL A 182 -10.73 0.13 4.37
C VAL A 182 -11.87 1.14 4.50
N PRO A 183 -13.10 0.73 4.86
CA PRO A 183 -14.18 1.68 5.12
C PRO A 183 -13.78 2.59 6.30
N LYS A 184 -14.37 3.78 6.36
CA LYS A 184 -14.10 4.71 7.47
C LYS A 184 -14.37 4.01 8.81
N LEU A 185 -13.34 4.00 9.66
CA LEU A 185 -13.39 3.49 11.02
C LEU A 185 -13.86 4.59 11.99
N ASP A 186 -14.51 4.18 13.06
CA ASP A 186 -14.93 5.11 14.13
C ASP A 186 -13.78 5.51 15.06
N LYS A 187 -12.80 4.62 15.23
CA LYS A 187 -11.61 4.78 16.08
C LYS A 187 -10.46 3.93 15.53
N TRP A 188 -9.22 4.32 15.81
CA TRP A 188 -8.02 3.56 15.44
C TRP A 188 -7.30 2.95 16.64
N ALA A 189 -7.89 3.08 17.83
CA ALA A 189 -7.35 2.54 19.08
C ALA A 189 -8.31 1.55 19.75
N SER A 190 -7.76 0.58 20.49
CA SER A 190 -8.54 -0.28 21.40
C SER A 190 -9.17 0.52 22.53
N GLU A 191 -10.09 -0.09 23.27
CA GLU A 191 -10.72 0.56 24.43
C GLU A 191 -9.69 0.99 25.49
N THR A 192 -8.61 0.22 25.64
CA THR A 192 -7.50 0.50 26.55
C THR A 192 -6.47 1.48 25.96
N ARG A 193 -6.60 1.88 24.69
CA ARG A 193 -5.67 2.76 23.98
C ARG A 193 -4.23 2.26 23.92
N ARG A 194 -4.04 0.94 23.99
CA ARG A 194 -2.72 0.30 23.90
C ARG A 194 -2.50 -0.47 22.62
N VAL A 195 -3.56 -0.80 21.88
CA VAL A 195 -3.46 -1.33 20.52
C VAL A 195 -3.94 -0.26 19.55
N LEU A 196 -3.05 0.20 18.67
CA LEU A 196 -3.29 1.26 17.69
C LEU A 196 -3.10 0.72 16.27
N ILE A 197 -3.75 1.31 15.27
CA ILE A 197 -3.49 1.03 13.85
C ILE A 197 -3.16 2.32 13.09
N VAL A 198 -2.28 2.23 12.09
CA VAL A 198 -1.83 3.36 11.25
C VAL A 198 -1.67 2.95 9.78
N GLY A 199 -1.59 3.93 8.88
CA GLY A 199 -1.42 3.70 7.44
C GLY A 199 -2.56 2.87 6.85
N ASP A 200 -2.23 1.99 5.91
CA ASP A 200 -3.21 1.13 5.23
C ASP A 200 -3.98 0.20 6.19
N ALA A 201 -3.45 -0.09 7.39
CA ALA A 201 -4.20 -0.80 8.41
C ALA A 201 -5.43 -0.01 8.86
N ALA A 202 -5.34 1.31 8.93
CA ALA A 202 -6.42 2.20 9.37
C ALA A 202 -7.25 2.78 8.22
N HIS A 203 -6.60 3.14 7.11
CA HIS A 203 -7.23 3.98 6.08
C HIS A 203 -6.76 3.66 4.67
N ALA A 204 -6.55 2.39 4.32
CA ALA A 204 -6.17 2.03 2.94
C ALA A 204 -7.13 2.66 1.92
N ILE A 205 -6.57 3.45 1.02
CA ILE A 205 -7.27 4.16 -0.05
C ILE A 205 -6.76 3.73 -1.44
N PRO A 206 -7.50 4.02 -2.52
CA PRO A 206 -7.03 3.71 -3.86
C PRO A 206 -5.74 4.49 -4.18
N PRO A 207 -4.81 3.91 -4.96
CA PRO A 207 -3.52 4.54 -5.27
C PRO A 207 -3.63 5.68 -6.30
N SER A 208 -4.82 6.24 -6.52
CA SER A 208 -5.11 7.19 -7.61
C SER A 208 -4.49 8.57 -7.39
N ALA A 209 -4.28 8.99 -6.15
CA ALA A 209 -3.75 10.32 -5.81
C ALA A 209 -2.32 10.28 -5.23
N GLY A 210 -1.72 9.09 -5.07
CA GLY A 210 -0.42 8.93 -4.44
C GLY A 210 -0.39 9.34 -2.95
N GLN A 211 -1.54 9.45 -2.29
CA GLN A 211 -1.64 10.01 -0.94
C GLN A 211 -1.50 8.98 0.20
N GLY A 212 -1.67 7.69 -0.05
CA GLY A 212 -1.65 6.69 1.03
C GLY A 212 -0.35 6.73 1.86
N ILE A 213 0.81 6.83 1.20
CA ILE A 213 2.09 6.93 1.92
C ILE A 213 2.26 8.27 2.64
N ASN A 214 1.74 9.37 2.09
CA ASN A 214 1.83 10.68 2.73
C ASN A 214 0.99 10.72 4.00
N GLN A 215 -0.21 10.14 3.95
CA GLN A 215 -1.08 10.00 5.12
C GLN A 215 -0.45 9.09 6.18
N ALA A 216 0.18 7.98 5.79
CA ALA A 216 0.93 7.14 6.72
C ALA A 216 2.09 7.90 7.40
N PHE A 217 2.77 8.81 6.68
CA PHE A 217 3.78 9.68 7.29
C PHE A 217 3.19 10.70 8.25
N GLU A 218 2.03 11.27 7.94
CA GLU A 218 1.31 12.15 8.85
C GLU A 218 0.91 11.40 10.13
N ASP A 219 0.40 10.16 10.03
CA ASP A 219 0.05 9.33 11.19
C ASP A 219 1.26 9.12 12.11
N VAL A 220 2.38 8.65 11.55
CA VAL A 220 3.58 8.32 12.32
C VAL A 220 4.19 9.59 12.92
N TYR A 221 4.16 10.71 12.18
CA TYR A 221 4.63 11.99 12.69
C TYR A 221 3.81 12.45 13.90
N VAL A 222 2.47 12.44 13.80
CA VAL A 222 1.59 12.84 14.90
C VAL A 222 1.73 11.88 16.09
N LEU A 223 1.75 10.57 15.85
CA LEU A 223 1.92 9.57 16.90
C LEU A 223 3.25 9.73 17.64
N ALA A 224 4.36 9.92 16.91
CA ALA A 224 5.67 10.15 17.51
C ALA A 224 5.70 11.44 18.34
N LEU A 225 5.05 12.52 17.86
CA LEU A 225 4.92 13.77 18.62
C LEU A 225 4.15 13.58 19.92
N LEU A 226 3.04 12.84 19.89
CA LEU A 226 2.25 12.54 21.10
C LEU A 226 3.08 11.70 22.09
N LEU A 227 3.68 10.60 21.63
CA LEU A 227 4.52 9.73 22.47
C LEU A 227 5.71 10.47 23.09
N SER A 228 6.35 11.38 22.34
CA SER A 228 7.47 12.21 22.87
C SER A 228 7.06 13.15 24.02
N LYS A 229 5.75 13.35 24.22
CA LYS A 229 5.16 14.18 25.26
C LYS A 229 4.39 13.38 26.31
N ALA A 230 4.48 12.03 26.29
CA ALA A 230 3.69 11.18 27.17
C ALA A 230 3.83 11.57 28.66
N ASP A 231 5.06 11.84 29.12
CA ASP A 231 5.33 12.24 30.52
C ASP A 231 4.82 13.65 30.88
N LYS A 232 4.39 14.42 29.88
CA LYS A 232 3.90 15.81 30.02
C LYS A 232 2.39 15.93 29.86
N ILE A 233 1.72 14.84 29.49
CA ILE A 233 0.27 14.80 29.26
C ILE A 233 -0.35 14.03 30.42
N GLU A 234 -1.13 14.73 31.24
CA GLU A 234 -1.98 14.09 32.24
C GLU A 234 -2.98 13.18 31.52
N ASN A 235 -3.09 11.92 31.95
CA ASN A 235 -3.86 10.87 31.27
C ASN A 235 -3.50 10.73 29.78
N PHE A 236 -2.20 10.52 29.46
CA PHE A 236 -1.69 10.38 28.08
C PHE A 236 -2.55 9.51 27.14
N GLN A 237 -3.19 8.46 27.65
CA GLN A 237 -4.07 7.62 26.84
C GLN A 237 -5.28 8.35 26.24
N ASP A 238 -5.74 9.43 26.86
CA ASP A 238 -6.80 10.27 26.30
C ASP A 238 -6.34 10.97 25.03
N ALA A 239 -5.03 11.24 24.89
CA ALA A 239 -4.46 11.80 23.65
C ALA A 239 -4.43 10.79 22.49
N LEU A 240 -4.70 9.50 22.75
CA LEU A 240 -4.78 8.44 21.75
C LEU A 240 -6.22 8.10 21.35
N SER A 241 -7.16 9.05 21.51
CA SER A 241 -8.60 8.85 21.25
C SER A 241 -9.07 8.97 19.81
N PHE A 242 -8.14 8.84 18.86
CA PHE A 242 -8.42 8.96 17.43
C PHE A 242 -8.95 7.65 16.82
#